data_AF-A0ABD1F6Y6-F1
#
_entry.id   AF-A0ABD1F6Y6-F1
#
_cell.length_a   1.000
_cell.length_b   1.000
_cell.length_c   1.000
_cell.angle_alpha   90.00
_cell.angle_beta   90.00
_cell.angle_gamma   90.00
#
_symmetry.space_group_name_H-M   'P 1'
#
loop_
_entity.id
_entity.type
_entity.pdbx_description
1 polymer ?
#
loop_
_entity_poly.entity_id
_entity_poly.type
_entity_poly.pdbx_seq_one_letter_code
_entity_poly.pdbx_strand_id
1 'polypeptide(L)'
;MLWQKLKSVGFQYLILRRVNQGALENFFGNVRQQGGNCINPTPIQFERAFRKLFTENYLHSETTNCTDDFDTLLTQLNDLQHETVFVEVNRTNSFFNFVMSGISLIYV
;
A
#
# COMPACT_ATOMS: atom_id res chain seq x y z
N MET A 1 1.06 -14.41 -27.05
CA MET A 1 2.15 -14.00 -26.14
C MET A 1 1.95 -12.56 -25.66
N LEU A 2 2.46 -12.19 -24.46
CA LEU A 2 2.34 -10.85 -23.86
C LEU A 2 2.81 -9.73 -24.80
N TRP A 3 3.99 -9.87 -25.40
CA TRP A 3 4.54 -8.87 -26.32
C TRP A 3 3.66 -8.63 -27.55
N GLN A 4 3.05 -9.67 -28.11
CA GLN A 4 2.14 -9.54 -29.26
C GLN A 4 0.91 -8.69 -28.91
N LYS A 5 0.36 -8.86 -27.69
CA LYS A 5 -0.77 -8.05 -27.21
C LYS A 5 -0.36 -6.59 -26.95
N LEU A 6 0.81 -6.36 -26.36
CA LEU A 6 1.30 -5.00 -26.12
C LEU A 6 1.59 -4.27 -27.44
N LYS A 7 2.14 -4.98 -28.43
CA LYS A 7 2.36 -4.44 -29.77
C LYS A 7 1.05 -4.07 -30.47
N SER A 8 -0.01 -4.88 -30.34
CA SER A 8 -1.33 -4.52 -30.89
C SER A 8 -1.98 -3.32 -30.21
N VAL A 9 -1.59 -3.00 -28.96
CA VAL A 9 -2.05 -1.81 -28.22
C VAL A 9 -1.18 -0.57 -28.55
N GLY A 10 -0.10 -0.73 -29.32
CA GLY A 10 0.75 0.38 -29.76
C GLY A 10 2.00 0.63 -28.91
N PHE A 11 2.38 -0.28 -28.02
CA PHE A 11 3.64 -0.17 -27.28
C PHE A 11 4.84 -0.30 -28.22
N GLN A 12 5.76 0.67 -28.16
CA GLN A 12 6.98 0.68 -28.97
C GLN A 12 8.07 -0.26 -28.44
N TYR A 13 8.11 -0.46 -27.12
CA TYR A 13 9.07 -1.32 -26.43
C TYR A 13 8.48 -1.85 -25.12
N LEU A 14 9.11 -2.90 -24.58
CA LEU A 14 8.75 -3.48 -23.29
C LEU A 14 9.95 -3.37 -22.33
N ILE A 15 9.74 -2.73 -21.19
CA ILE A 15 10.75 -2.63 -20.13
C ILE A 15 10.72 -3.91 -19.29
N LEU A 16 11.58 -4.87 -19.64
CA LEU A 16 11.63 -6.18 -18.98
C LEU A 16 11.91 -6.08 -17.47
N ARG A 17 12.65 -5.06 -17.03
CA ARG A 17 12.91 -4.80 -15.60
C ARG A 17 11.64 -4.60 -14.77
N ARG A 18 10.54 -4.14 -15.36
CA ARG A 18 9.25 -3.93 -14.66
C ARG A 18 8.36 -5.16 -14.65
N VAL A 19 8.72 -6.21 -15.38
CA VAL A 19 7.95 -7.45 -15.49
C VAL A 19 8.43 -8.51 -14.48
N ASN A 20 9.55 -8.27 -13.81
CA ASN A 20 10.08 -9.16 -12.79
C ASN A 20 9.54 -8.84 -11.38
N GLN A 21 9.81 -9.73 -10.44
CA GLN A 21 9.40 -9.59 -9.03
C GLN A 21 10.35 -8.69 -8.21
N GLY A 22 11.40 -8.12 -8.82
CA GLY A 22 12.43 -7.39 -8.07
C GLY A 22 11.91 -6.16 -7.34
N ALA A 23 10.91 -5.47 -7.88
CA ALA A 23 10.25 -4.37 -7.18
C ALA A 23 9.53 -4.84 -5.90
N LEU A 24 8.90 -6.02 -5.95
CA LEU A 24 8.20 -6.61 -4.82
C LEU A 24 9.20 -7.11 -3.75
N GLU A 25 10.28 -7.77 -4.18
CA GLU A 25 11.35 -8.22 -3.28
C GLU A 25 12.02 -7.06 -2.55
N ASN A 26 12.31 -5.97 -3.25
CA ASN A 26 12.84 -4.75 -2.67
C ASN A 26 11.87 -4.15 -1.65
N PHE A 27 10.57 -4.11 -1.96
CA PHE A 27 9.56 -3.64 -1.02
C PHE A 27 9.51 -4.49 0.25
N PHE A 28 9.55 -5.83 0.15
CA PHE A 28 9.65 -6.68 1.33
C PHE A 28 10.96 -6.48 2.11
N GLY A 29 12.05 -6.15 1.42
CA GLY A 29 13.28 -5.68 2.06
C GLY A 29 13.08 -4.45 2.93
N ASN A 30 12.32 -3.46 2.43
CA ASN A 30 11.99 -2.25 3.20
C ASN A 30 11.07 -2.55 4.39
N VAL A 31 10.11 -3.46 4.22
CA VAL A 31 9.23 -3.90 5.32
C VAL A 31 10.05 -4.54 6.45
N ARG A 32 11.00 -5.43 6.14
CA ARG A 32 11.88 -6.05 7.14
C ARG A 32 12.75 -5.02 7.87
N GLN A 33 13.22 -3.99 7.17
CA GLN A 33 14.01 -2.91 7.77
C GLN A 33 13.24 -2.08 8.80
N GLN A 34 11.90 -2.04 8.76
CA GLN A 34 11.09 -1.34 9.78
C GLN A 34 11.23 -1.97 11.17
N GLY A 35 11.61 -3.25 11.26
CA GLY A 35 11.78 -3.98 12.52
C GLY A 35 13.18 -3.88 13.14
N GLY A 36 14.11 -3.14 12.52
CA GLY A 36 15.51 -3.10 12.95
C GLY A 36 16.16 -4.48 12.92
N ASN A 37 16.53 -5.02 14.08
CA ASN A 37 17.10 -6.37 14.22
C ASN A 37 16.07 -7.50 14.05
N CYS A 38 14.76 -7.19 13.98
CA CYS A 38 13.71 -8.17 13.77
C CYS A 38 13.52 -8.44 12.26
N ILE A 39 14.37 -9.32 11.72
CA ILE A 39 14.39 -9.65 10.28
C ILE A 39 13.14 -10.44 9.84
N ASN A 40 12.53 -11.21 10.76
CA ASN A 40 11.31 -11.98 10.54
C ASN A 40 10.14 -11.38 11.34
N PRO A 41 9.43 -10.38 10.80
CA PRO A 41 8.28 -9.80 11.46
C PRO A 41 7.14 -10.83 11.58
N THR A 42 6.41 -10.79 12.69
CA THR A 42 5.12 -11.47 12.81
C THR A 42 4.11 -10.86 11.82
N PRO A 43 3.02 -11.57 11.48
CA PRO A 43 2.00 -11.03 10.56
C PRO A 43 1.46 -9.66 10.94
N ILE A 44 1.28 -9.40 12.24
CA ILE A 44 0.80 -8.09 12.75
C ILE A 44 1.87 -7.00 12.55
N GLN A 45 3.15 -7.32 12.78
CA GLN A 45 4.24 -6.38 12.55
C GLN A 45 4.40 -6.08 11.05
N PHE A 46 4.28 -7.11 10.21
CA PHE A 46 4.26 -6.95 8.76
C PHE A 46 3.11 -6.02 8.32
N GLU A 47 1.89 -6.26 8.80
CA GLU A 47 0.73 -5.42 8.45
C GLU A 47 0.94 -3.96 8.84
N ARG A 48 1.46 -3.70 10.04
CA ARG A 48 1.75 -2.34 10.52
C ARG A 48 2.83 -1.66 9.68
N ALA A 49 3.94 -2.35 9.41
CA ALA A 49 5.02 -1.85 8.59
C ALA A 49 4.59 -1.61 7.13
N PHE A 50 3.76 -2.51 6.58
CA PHE A 50 3.15 -2.36 5.27
C PHE A 50 2.29 -1.10 5.19
N ARG A 51 1.36 -0.92 6.14
CA ARG A 51 0.47 0.26 6.17
C ARG A 51 1.26 1.55 6.25
N LYS A 52 2.28 1.60 7.12
CA LYS A 52 3.17 2.75 7.27
C LYS A 52 3.89 3.07 5.94
N LEU A 53 4.60 2.09 5.37
CA LEU A 53 5.36 2.29 4.14
C LEU A 53 4.47 2.60 2.94
N PHE A 54 3.27 2.01 2.87
CA PHE A 54 2.32 2.32 1.82
C PHE A 54 1.87 3.77 1.90
N THR A 55 1.47 4.25 3.07
CA THR A 55 1.12 5.65 3.28
C THR A 55 2.29 6.58 2.98
N GLU A 56 3.49 6.29 3.49
CA GLU A 56 4.69 7.11 3.26
C GLU A 56 5.12 7.18 1.80
N ASN A 57 5.02 6.09 1.03
CA ASN A 57 5.52 6.08 -0.36
C ASN A 57 4.43 6.39 -1.39
N TYR A 58 3.15 6.17 -1.07
CA TYR A 58 2.04 6.31 -2.01
C TYR A 58 1.23 7.59 -1.78
N LEU A 59 1.10 8.04 -0.53
CA LEU A 59 0.33 9.24 -0.18
C LEU A 59 1.21 10.49 -0.06
N HIS A 60 2.54 10.34 -0.02
CA HIS A 60 3.46 11.47 0.01
C HIS A 60 3.64 12.04 -1.41
N SER A 61 3.09 13.22 -1.66
CA SER A 61 3.31 13.95 -2.91
C SER A 61 4.71 14.59 -2.90
N GLU A 62 5.45 14.52 -4.01
CA GLU A 62 6.82 15.07 -4.13
C GLU A 62 6.95 16.59 -3.87
N THR A 63 5.82 17.29 -3.72
CA THR A 63 5.76 18.69 -3.33
C THR A 63 4.98 18.81 -2.03
N THR A 64 5.65 18.89 -0.88
CA THR A 64 5.31 19.77 0.27
C THR A 64 5.88 19.23 1.59
N ASN A 65 6.87 19.95 2.15
CA ASN A 65 7.14 19.97 3.60
C ASN A 65 6.04 20.72 4.39
N CYS A 66 4.93 21.05 3.72
CA CYS A 66 3.77 21.82 4.20
C CYS A 66 2.51 21.27 3.52
N THR A 67 2.31 19.95 3.52
CA THR A 67 1.00 19.41 3.15
C THR A 67 0.06 19.85 4.27
N ASP A 68 -1.11 20.39 3.95
CA ASP A 68 -2.09 20.79 4.97
C ASP A 68 -2.28 19.61 5.93
N ASP A 69 -1.97 19.83 7.21
CA ASP A 69 -2.16 18.81 8.23
C ASP A 69 -3.63 18.41 8.21
N PHE A 70 -3.89 17.10 8.30
CA PHE A 70 -5.26 16.57 8.45
C PHE A 70 -5.88 16.94 9.81
N ASP A 71 -5.35 17.94 10.52
CA ASP A 71 -5.88 18.51 11.76
C ASP A 71 -7.31 19.01 11.56
N THR A 72 -7.66 19.51 10.37
CA THR A 72 -9.05 19.90 10.05
C THR A 72 -9.99 18.70 10.04
N LEU A 73 -9.48 17.51 9.71
CA LEU A 73 -10.23 16.26 9.76
C LEU A 73 -10.47 15.84 11.23
N LEU A 74 -9.51 16.10 12.12
CA LEU A 74 -9.67 15.89 13.57
C LEU A 74 -10.67 16.88 14.20
N THR A 75 -10.71 18.13 13.75
CA THR A 75 -11.73 19.10 14.22
C THR A 75 -13.12 18.75 13.71
N GLN A 76 -13.24 18.30 12.45
CA GLN A 76 -14.51 17.83 11.88
C GLN A 76 -15.03 16.54 12.54
N LEU A 77 -14.14 15.66 12.99
CA LEU A 77 -14.54 14.49 13.78
C LEU A 77 -15.10 14.86 15.15
N ASN A 78 -14.77 16.04 15.69
CA ASN A 78 -15.34 16.55 16.93
C ASN A 78 -16.78 17.07 16.71
N ASP A 79 -17.05 17.63 15.54
CA ASP A 79 -18.39 18.08 15.14
C ASP A 79 -19.31 16.90 14.78
N LEU A 80 -18.76 15.81 14.25
CA LEU A 80 -19.49 14.57 13.97
C LEU A 80 -19.88 13.78 15.23
N GLN A 81 -19.33 14.10 16.41
CA GLN A 81 -19.74 13.48 17.68
C GLN A 81 -21.14 13.94 18.12
N HIS A 82 -21.61 15.06 17.55
CA HIS A 82 -22.91 15.63 17.85
C HIS A 82 -24.03 15.16 16.90
N GLU A 83 -23.70 14.43 15.83
CA GLU A 83 -24.67 13.77 14.97
C GLU A 83 -24.28 12.31 14.80
N THR A 84 -24.68 11.51 15.79
CA THR A 84 -24.50 10.06 15.80
C THR A 84 -25.35 9.41 14.70
N VAL A 85 -24.82 9.38 13.48
CA VAL A 85 -25.13 8.33 12.52
C VAL A 85 -23.95 7.38 12.53
N PHE A 86 -24.16 6.17 13.04
CA PHE A 86 -23.23 5.07 12.95
C PHE A 86 -22.92 4.79 11.48
N VAL A 87 -21.86 5.42 10.95
CA VAL A 87 -21.18 4.88 9.79
C VAL A 87 -20.42 3.68 10.32
N GLU A 88 -21.04 2.51 10.22
CA GLU A 88 -20.32 1.25 10.13
C GLU A 88 -19.23 1.47 9.09
N VAL A 89 -17.98 1.63 9.56
CA VAL A 89 -16.81 1.50 8.71
C VAL A 89 -16.82 0.05 8.26
N ASN A 90 -17.57 -0.20 7.19
CA ASN A 90 -17.63 -1.49 6.56
C ASN A 90 -16.19 -1.83 6.20
N ARG A 91 -15.68 -2.81 6.94
CA ARG A 91 -14.34 -3.35 6.89
C ARG A 91 -14.21 -4.19 5.61
N THR A 92 -14.44 -3.56 4.47
CA THR A 92 -14.37 -4.16 3.14
C THR A 92 -13.51 -3.28 2.26
N ASN A 93 -12.26 -3.06 2.68
CA ASN A 93 -11.23 -2.74 1.69
C ASN A 93 -11.00 -4.03 0.89
N SER A 94 -11.86 -4.27 -0.10
CA SER A 94 -11.78 -5.40 -1.03
C SER A 94 -10.39 -5.47 -1.69
N PHE A 95 -9.76 -4.31 -1.90
CA PHE A 95 -8.38 -4.20 -2.37
C PHE A 95 -7.35 -4.76 -1.37
N PHE A 96 -7.51 -4.48 -0.08
CA PHE A 96 -6.59 -4.97 0.95
C PHE A 96 -6.76 -6.49 1.15
N ASN A 97 -8.00 -6.99 1.12
CA ASN A 97 -8.28 -8.44 1.17
C ASN A 97 -7.77 -9.16 -0.10
N PHE A 98 -7.87 -8.54 -1.28
CA PHE A 98 -7.31 -9.06 -2.51
C PHE A 98 -5.78 -9.18 -2.44
N VAL A 99 -5.09 -8.12 -2.00
CA VAL A 99 -3.63 -8.12 -1.83
C VAL A 99 -3.18 -9.17 -0.81
N MET A 100 -3.87 -9.29 0.33
CA MET A 100 -3.52 -10.28 1.36
C MET A 100 -3.83 -11.73 0.94
N SER A 101 -4.86 -11.95 0.13
CA SER A 101 -5.15 -13.28 -0.44
C SER A 101 -4.06 -13.74 -1.42
N GLY A 102 -3.43 -12.80 -2.15
CA GLY A 102 -2.32 -13.09 -3.07
C GLY A 102 -1.00 -13.40 -2.36
N ILE A 103 -0.74 -12.78 -1.20
CA ILE A 103 0.50 -13.02 -0.43
C ILE A 103 0.50 -14.42 0.23
N SER A 104 -0.68 -14.96 0.58
CA SER A 104 -0.80 -16.30 1.16
C SER A 104 -0.39 -17.44 0.21
N LEU A 105 -0.30 -17.17 -1.10
CA LEU A 105 0.13 -18.13 -2.13
C LEU A 105 1.65 -18.15 -2.38
N ILE A 106 2.43 -17.30 -1.71
CA ILE A 106 3.90 -17.24 -1.86
C ILE A 106 4.61 -18.12 -0.78
N TYR A 107 3.85 -18.70 0.15
CA TYR A 107 4.33 -19.76 1.05
C TYR A 107 4.00 -21.15 0.49
N VAL A 108 4.65 -21.54 -0.61
CA VAL A 108 4.91 -22.95 -0.99
C VAL A 108 6.32 -23.03 -1.56
#